data_AF-A0AAV3YX06-F1
#
_entry.id   AF-A0AAV3YX06-F1
#
_cell.length_a   1.000
_cell.length_b   1.000
_cell.length_c   1.000
_cell.angle_alpha   90.00
_cell.angle_beta   90.00
_cell.angle_gamma   90.00
#
_symmetry.space_group_name_H-M   'P 1'
#
loop_
_entity.id
_entity.type
_entity.pdbx_description
1 polymer ?
#
loop_
_entity_poly.entity_id
_entity_poly.type
_entity_poly.pdbx_seq_one_letter_code
_entity_poly.pdbx_strand_id
1 'polypeptide(L)'
;MGTLRKQKKKLKKLSRAASSEETNGLLVIWRQLKLKARHSALSRSESARKKHSQKRKNQERSIWDPFQFARQFFQQPKSGTLTVDREELETHLKKTHSDPTREIPLEETTSHVWPAAPEIKLDSKHPSLQEVIAVINKARAKFAPVPNGVPYLLYKRCPNVLKKLHEILRSA
;
A
#
# COMPACT_ATOMS: atom_id res chain seq x y z
N MET A 1 -22.42 -19.00 -13.66
CA MET A 1 -20.93 -19.13 -13.66
C MET A 1 -20.35 -20.28 -12.83
N GLY A 2 -21.01 -20.74 -11.76
CA GLY A 2 -20.48 -21.84 -10.94
C GLY A 2 -20.34 -23.18 -11.66
N THR A 3 -21.29 -23.51 -12.55
CA THR A 3 -21.34 -24.77 -13.33
C THR A 3 -20.15 -24.92 -14.28
N LEU A 4 -19.83 -23.88 -15.07
CA LEU A 4 -18.69 -23.89 -16.00
C LEU A 4 -17.33 -23.98 -15.29
N ARG A 5 -17.16 -23.31 -14.14
CA ARG A 5 -15.94 -23.43 -13.31
C ARG A 5 -15.78 -24.86 -12.78
N LYS A 6 -16.87 -25.48 -12.31
CA LYS A 6 -16.89 -26.88 -11.85
C LYS A 6 -16.52 -27.83 -13.00
N GLN A 7 -17.08 -27.64 -14.19
CA GLN A 7 -16.78 -28.43 -15.39
C GLN A 7 -15.30 -28.31 -15.81
N LYS A 8 -14.71 -27.10 -15.83
CA LYS A 8 -13.27 -26.93 -16.11
C LYS A 8 -12.36 -27.57 -15.07
N LYS A 9 -12.71 -27.49 -13.79
CA LYS A 9 -11.97 -28.16 -12.71
C LYS A 9 -12.07 -29.69 -12.86
N LYS A 10 -13.25 -30.22 -13.19
CA LYS A 10 -13.48 -31.65 -13.42
C LYS A 10 -12.66 -32.16 -14.61
N LEU A 11 -12.70 -31.47 -15.76
CA LEU A 11 -11.90 -31.81 -16.95
C LEU A 11 -10.39 -31.82 -16.66
N LYS A 12 -9.89 -30.82 -15.91
CA LYS A 12 -8.47 -30.76 -15.54
C LYS A 12 -8.07 -31.80 -14.50
N LYS A 13 -9.02 -32.33 -13.72
CA LYS A 13 -8.79 -33.45 -12.80
C LYS A 13 -8.75 -34.77 -13.58
N LEU A 14 -9.69 -34.97 -14.51
CA LEU A 14 -9.72 -36.14 -15.40
C LEU A 14 -8.47 -36.20 -16.29
N SER A 15 -8.01 -35.08 -16.83
CA SER A 15 -6.79 -35.02 -17.66
C SER A 15 -5.49 -35.30 -16.90
N ARG A 16 -5.53 -35.41 -15.56
CA ARG A 16 -4.35 -35.79 -14.76
C ARG A 16 -4.30 -37.30 -14.47
N ALA A 17 -5.41 -38.00 -14.68
CA ALA A 17 -5.57 -39.43 -14.40
C ALA A 17 -5.77 -40.27 -15.68
N ALA A 18 -5.83 -39.63 -16.85
CA ALA A 18 -6.14 -40.26 -18.13
C ALA A 18 -4.87 -40.64 -18.91
N SER A 19 -5.01 -41.54 -19.89
CA SER A 19 -3.91 -41.96 -20.79
C SER A 19 -3.48 -40.84 -21.75
N SER A 20 -2.29 -40.93 -22.36
CA SER A 20 -1.71 -39.90 -23.24
C SER A 20 -2.69 -39.42 -24.33
N GLU A 21 -3.41 -40.33 -24.98
CA GLU A 21 -4.37 -40.00 -26.04
C GLU A 21 -5.62 -39.28 -25.51
N GLU A 22 -6.16 -39.74 -24.38
CA GLU A 22 -7.30 -39.13 -23.71
C GLU A 22 -6.96 -37.75 -23.15
N THR A 23 -5.73 -37.56 -22.67
CA THR A 23 -5.27 -36.26 -22.17
C THR A 23 -5.29 -35.21 -23.27
N ASN A 24 -4.90 -35.57 -24.50
CA ASN A 24 -4.95 -34.68 -25.65
C ASN A 24 -6.39 -34.29 -25.99
N GLY A 25 -7.33 -35.24 -26.03
CA GLY A 25 -8.75 -34.96 -26.24
C GLY A 25 -9.36 -34.05 -25.16
N LEU A 26 -9.07 -34.34 -23.89
CA LEU A 26 -9.52 -33.53 -22.75
C LEU A 26 -8.94 -32.12 -22.76
N LEU A 27 -7.69 -31.95 -23.20
CA LEU A 27 -7.03 -30.65 -23.36
C LEU A 27 -7.67 -29.83 -24.48
N VAL A 28 -8.09 -30.44 -25.59
CA VAL A 28 -8.80 -29.76 -26.69
C VAL A 28 -10.15 -29.22 -26.18
N ILE A 29 -10.94 -30.05 -25.51
CA ILE A 29 -12.24 -29.65 -24.92
C ILE A 29 -12.04 -28.54 -23.88
N TRP A 30 -11.02 -28.67 -23.02
CA TRP A 30 -10.69 -27.65 -22.04
C TRP A 30 -10.25 -26.33 -22.67
N ARG A 31 -9.46 -26.39 -23.75
CA ARG A 31 -9.06 -25.22 -24.55
C ARG A 31 -10.27 -24.58 -25.17
N GLN A 32 -11.18 -25.30 -25.81
CA GLN A 32 -12.42 -24.73 -26.37
C GLN A 32 -13.29 -24.04 -25.31
N LEU A 33 -13.46 -24.65 -24.13
CA LEU A 33 -14.14 -24.02 -22.99
C LEU A 33 -13.40 -22.81 -22.43
N LYS A 34 -12.09 -22.70 -22.63
CA LYS A 34 -11.27 -21.54 -22.26
C LYS A 34 -11.25 -20.46 -23.35
N LEU A 35 -11.22 -20.85 -24.62
CA LEU A 35 -11.11 -20.02 -25.82
C LEU A 35 -12.43 -19.35 -26.18
N LYS A 36 -13.57 -19.88 -25.70
CA LYS A 36 -14.77 -19.07 -25.53
C LYS A 36 -14.42 -17.92 -24.57
N ALA A 37 -13.84 -16.85 -25.12
CA ALA A 37 -13.36 -15.64 -24.45
C ALA A 37 -14.42 -15.03 -23.52
N ARG A 38 -15.69 -15.36 -23.79
CA ARG A 38 -16.84 -15.18 -22.90
C ARG A 38 -16.57 -15.60 -21.45
N HIS A 39 -15.92 -16.73 -21.14
CA HIS A 39 -15.76 -17.13 -19.73
C HIS A 39 -14.77 -16.24 -18.97
N SER A 40 -13.60 -15.93 -19.54
CA SER A 40 -12.61 -15.06 -18.87
C SER A 40 -13.12 -13.63 -18.77
N ALA A 41 -13.76 -13.11 -19.84
CA ALA A 41 -14.40 -11.80 -19.83
C ALA A 41 -15.54 -11.73 -18.80
N LEU A 42 -16.43 -12.72 -18.76
CA LEU A 42 -17.56 -12.75 -17.83
C LEU A 42 -17.10 -12.98 -16.39
N SER A 43 -16.03 -13.74 -16.17
CA SER A 43 -15.40 -13.86 -14.85
C SER A 43 -14.82 -12.53 -14.38
N ARG A 44 -14.17 -11.77 -15.26
CA ARG A 44 -13.62 -10.45 -14.93
C ARG A 44 -14.75 -9.47 -14.63
N SER A 45 -15.81 -9.45 -15.44
CA SER A 45 -16.96 -8.56 -15.21
C SER A 45 -17.71 -8.92 -13.92
N GLU A 46 -17.92 -10.20 -13.61
CA GLU A 46 -18.48 -10.62 -12.33
C GLU A 46 -17.60 -10.22 -11.15
N SER A 47 -16.28 -10.41 -11.26
CA SER A 47 -15.34 -10.04 -10.19
C SER A 47 -15.31 -8.52 -10.00
N ALA A 48 -15.35 -7.75 -11.08
CA ALA A 48 -15.46 -6.30 -11.04
C ALA A 48 -16.78 -5.87 -10.37
N ARG A 49 -17.92 -6.47 -10.76
CA ARG A 49 -19.22 -6.19 -10.13
C ARG A 49 -19.21 -6.47 -8.63
N LYS A 50 -18.66 -7.61 -8.21
CA LYS A 50 -18.51 -7.95 -6.79
C LYS A 50 -17.61 -6.96 -6.05
N LYS A 51 -16.49 -6.57 -6.66
CA LYS A 51 -15.57 -5.57 -6.09
C LYS A 51 -16.24 -4.20 -5.95
N HIS A 52 -17.01 -3.76 -6.95
CA HIS A 52 -17.78 -2.51 -6.89
C HIS A 52 -18.88 -2.55 -5.83
N SER A 53 -19.61 -3.67 -5.74
CA SER A 53 -20.63 -3.85 -4.69
C SER A 53 -20.01 -3.83 -3.29
N GLN A 54 -18.88 -4.52 -3.09
CA GLN A 54 -18.18 -4.51 -1.81
C GLN A 54 -17.64 -3.11 -1.47
N LYS A 55 -17.09 -2.39 -2.46
CA LYS A 55 -16.62 -1.02 -2.28
C LYS A 55 -17.77 -0.11 -1.84
N ARG A 56 -18.93 -0.18 -2.48
CA ARG A 56 -20.13 0.59 -2.10
C ARG A 56 -20.56 0.31 -0.67
N LYS A 57 -20.70 -0.98 -0.30
CA LYS A 57 -21.03 -1.37 1.08
C LYS A 57 -20.03 -0.87 2.11
N ASN A 58 -18.74 -0.93 1.80
CA ASN A 58 -17.70 -0.43 2.68
C ASN A 58 -17.75 1.11 2.80
N GLN A 59 -18.04 1.81 1.71
CA GLN A 59 -18.23 3.27 1.74
C GLN A 59 -19.45 3.66 2.56
N GLU A 60 -20.59 2.98 2.38
CA GLU A 60 -21.81 3.19 3.17
C GLU A 60 -21.53 2.98 4.67
N ARG A 61 -20.83 1.89 5.04
CA ARG A 61 -20.43 1.63 6.44
C ARG A 61 -19.50 2.71 6.98
N SER A 62 -18.51 3.13 6.18
CA SER A 62 -17.57 4.17 6.58
C SER A 62 -18.23 5.53 6.78
N ILE A 63 -19.28 5.85 6.02
CA ILE A 63 -20.04 7.11 6.15
C ILE A 63 -20.97 7.03 7.36
N TRP A 64 -21.62 5.89 7.56
CA TRP A 64 -22.58 5.69 8.65
C TRP A 64 -21.91 5.63 10.03
N ASP A 65 -20.79 4.91 10.17
CA ASP A 65 -19.99 4.85 11.40
C ASP A 65 -18.49 4.75 11.08
N PRO A 66 -17.79 5.89 10.99
CA PRO A 66 -16.37 5.91 10.65
C PRO A 66 -15.48 5.29 11.73
N PHE A 67 -15.88 5.38 13.01
CA PHE A 67 -15.06 4.91 14.12
C PHE A 67 -15.09 3.38 14.23
N GLN A 68 -16.26 2.75 14.13
CA GLN A 68 -16.33 1.29 14.08
C GLN A 68 -15.69 0.74 12.81
N PHE A 69 -15.88 1.40 11.67
CA PHE A 69 -15.23 1.00 10.42
C PHE A 69 -13.71 1.05 10.54
N ALA A 70 -13.14 2.13 11.10
CA ALA A 70 -11.71 2.25 11.36
C ALA A 70 -11.20 1.20 12.36
N ARG A 71 -11.96 0.96 13.44
CA ARG A 71 -11.63 -0.02 14.48
C ARG A 71 -11.41 -1.41 13.91
N GLN A 72 -12.15 -1.81 12.87
CA GLN A 72 -11.96 -3.08 12.17
C GLN A 72 -10.56 -3.24 11.53
N PHE A 73 -9.91 -2.16 11.09
CA PHE A 73 -8.58 -2.24 10.47
C PHE A 73 -7.45 -2.32 11.49
N PHE A 74 -7.62 -1.63 12.62
CA PHE A 74 -6.58 -1.51 13.64
C PHE A 74 -6.68 -2.59 14.72
N GLN A 75 -7.86 -3.16 14.94
CA GLN A 75 -7.99 -4.31 15.83
C GLN A 75 -7.47 -5.55 15.14
N GLN A 76 -6.29 -5.99 15.56
CA GLN A 76 -5.85 -7.34 15.26
C GLN A 76 -6.85 -8.33 15.87
N PRO A 77 -7.18 -9.44 15.18
CA PRO A 77 -8.00 -10.48 15.78
C PRO A 77 -7.28 -10.95 17.04
N LYS A 78 -7.90 -10.72 18.20
CA LYS A 78 -7.38 -11.19 19.48
C LYS A 78 -7.41 -12.71 19.45
N SER A 79 -6.27 -13.34 19.23
CA SER A 79 -6.13 -14.79 19.30
C SER A 79 -5.67 -15.19 20.70
N GLY A 80 -6.46 -16.04 21.36
CA GLY A 80 -6.11 -16.62 22.66
C GLY A 80 -7.00 -16.11 23.79
N THR A 81 -7.36 -17.05 24.68
CA THR A 81 -7.98 -16.73 25.96
C THR A 81 -6.87 -16.80 27.00
N LEU A 82 -6.56 -15.67 27.62
CA LEU A 82 -5.63 -15.64 28.74
C LEU A 82 -6.39 -16.09 29.99
N THR A 83 -5.99 -17.21 30.58
CA THR A 83 -6.58 -17.76 31.83
C THR A 83 -5.97 -17.17 33.10
N VAL A 84 -4.93 -16.36 32.94
CA VAL A 84 -4.17 -15.73 34.04
C VAL A 84 -5.00 -14.59 34.63
N ASP A 85 -4.91 -14.44 35.95
CA ASP A 85 -5.59 -13.36 36.65
C ASP A 85 -4.99 -11.99 36.30
N ARG A 86 -5.80 -10.94 36.40
CA ARG A 86 -5.41 -9.58 35.99
C ARG A 86 -4.20 -9.07 36.78
N GLU A 87 -4.17 -9.34 38.07
CA GLU A 87 -3.11 -8.87 38.99
C GLU A 87 -1.75 -9.51 38.63
N GLU A 88 -1.74 -10.80 38.32
CA GLU A 88 -0.55 -11.53 37.88
C GLU A 88 -0.05 -11.01 36.52
N LEU A 89 -0.97 -10.67 35.61
CA LEU A 89 -0.60 -10.08 34.33
C LEU A 89 -0.01 -8.67 34.49
N GLU A 90 -0.63 -7.81 35.28
CA GLU A 90 -0.17 -6.44 35.50
C GLU A 90 1.19 -6.41 36.19
N THR A 91 1.43 -7.29 37.16
CA THR A 91 2.72 -7.44 37.82
C THR A 91 3.81 -7.93 36.86
N HIS A 92 3.50 -8.91 36.00
CA HIS A 92 4.41 -9.36 34.94
C HIS A 92 4.73 -8.24 33.96
N LEU A 93 3.72 -7.54 33.42
CA LEU A 93 3.93 -6.43 32.49
C LEU A 93 4.77 -5.31 33.11
N LYS A 94 4.49 -4.96 34.37
CA LYS A 94 5.27 -3.98 35.12
C LYS A 94 6.72 -4.46 35.26
N LYS A 95 6.96 -5.72 35.61
CA LYS A 95 8.32 -6.27 35.70
C LYS A 95 9.06 -6.31 34.35
N THR A 96 8.38 -6.67 33.27
CA THR A 96 9.00 -6.83 31.94
C THR A 96 9.25 -5.51 31.23
N HIS A 97 8.35 -4.53 31.36
CA HIS A 97 8.37 -3.30 30.59
C HIS A 97 8.64 -2.04 31.41
N SER A 98 8.71 -2.12 32.74
CA SER A 98 9.17 -0.98 33.53
C SER A 98 10.68 -0.95 33.53
N ASP A 99 11.23 0.21 33.22
CA ASP A 99 12.63 0.52 33.44
C ASP A 99 12.79 0.97 34.91
N PRO A 100 13.49 0.20 35.77
CA PRO A 100 13.71 0.56 37.17
C PRO A 100 14.63 1.78 37.31
N THR A 101 15.39 2.11 36.26
CA THR A 101 16.33 3.24 36.23
C THR A 101 15.78 4.46 35.49
N ARG A 102 14.48 4.48 35.16
CA ARG A 102 13.84 5.58 34.43
C ARG A 102 14.04 6.96 35.07
N GLU A 103 14.08 7.01 36.40
CA GLU A 103 14.25 8.26 37.16
C GLU A 103 15.71 8.68 37.32
N ILE A 104 16.65 7.80 36.96
CA ILE A 104 18.08 8.10 36.98
C ILE A 104 18.43 8.77 35.64
N PRO A 105 18.94 10.01 35.65
CA PRO A 105 19.42 10.64 34.44
C PRO A 105 20.49 9.77 33.77
N LEU A 106 20.34 9.56 32.47
CA LEU A 106 21.37 8.88 31.67
C LEU A 106 22.68 9.65 31.78
N GLU A 107 23.78 8.93 32.02
CA GLU A 107 25.12 9.52 32.00
C GLU A 107 25.42 10.12 30.62
N GLU A 108 26.18 11.22 30.60
CA GLU A 108 26.67 11.81 29.36
C GLU A 108 27.49 10.76 28.59
N THR A 109 26.98 10.33 27.44
CA THR A 109 27.65 9.36 26.58
C THR A 109 28.96 9.95 26.06
N THR A 110 30.07 9.59 26.69
CA THR A 110 31.43 10.05 26.32
C THR A 110 31.86 9.64 24.91
N SER A 111 31.14 8.69 24.30
CA SER A 111 31.38 8.21 22.93
C SER A 111 30.81 9.11 21.84
N HIS A 112 29.95 10.08 22.17
CA HIS A 112 29.35 10.98 21.20
C HIS A 112 30.26 12.20 21.02
N VAL A 113 31.13 12.14 20.02
CA VAL A 113 31.85 13.31 19.55
C VAL A 113 30.87 14.19 18.78
N TRP A 114 30.58 15.37 19.31
CA TRP A 114 29.84 16.37 18.54
C TRP A 114 30.67 16.71 17.29
N PRO A 115 30.09 16.66 16.08
CA PRO A 115 30.85 16.99 14.89
C PRO A 115 31.36 18.43 14.99
N ALA A 116 32.56 18.67 14.46
CA ALA A 116 33.07 20.03 14.32
C ALA A 116 32.06 20.88 13.54
N ALA A 117 32.01 22.19 13.85
CA ALA A 117 31.19 23.11 13.08
C ALA A 117 31.53 22.99 11.59
N PRO A 118 30.53 22.93 10.70
CA PRO A 118 30.79 22.78 9.28
C PRO A 118 31.61 23.96 8.76
N GLU A 119 32.72 23.67 8.08
CA GLU A 119 33.55 24.70 7.44
C GLU A 119 32.80 25.41 6.31
N ILE A 120 31.90 24.67 5.65
CA ILE A 120 31.11 25.16 4.52
C ILE A 120 29.80 25.72 5.07
N LYS A 121 29.59 27.03 4.90
CA LYS A 121 28.32 27.68 5.20
C LYS A 121 27.23 27.13 4.28
N LEU A 122 26.05 26.87 4.84
CA LEU A 122 24.88 26.49 4.08
C LEU A 122 24.54 27.60 3.06
N ASP A 123 24.41 27.24 1.78
CA ASP A 123 23.96 28.20 0.78
C ASP A 123 22.50 28.56 1.06
N SER A 124 22.30 29.81 1.48
CA SER A 124 20.98 30.35 1.84
C SER A 124 20.31 31.05 0.65
N LYS A 125 20.86 30.91 -0.56
CA LYS A 125 20.25 31.44 -1.78
C LYS A 125 19.00 30.66 -2.14
N HIS A 126 18.04 31.37 -2.75
CA HIS A 126 16.89 30.72 -3.37
C HIS A 126 17.34 29.80 -4.50
N PRO A 127 16.63 28.69 -4.74
CA PRO A 127 17.01 27.73 -5.76
C PRO A 127 17.01 28.37 -7.16
N SER A 128 17.99 28.01 -7.97
CA SER A 128 18.03 28.46 -9.37
C SER A 128 16.96 27.76 -10.20
N LEU A 129 16.51 28.39 -11.31
CA LEU A 129 15.51 27.77 -12.18
C LEU A 129 15.99 26.40 -12.72
N GLN A 130 17.30 26.25 -12.94
CA GLN A 130 17.93 25.00 -13.40
C GLN A 130 17.86 23.91 -12.33
N GLU A 131 18.12 24.24 -11.06
CA GLU A 131 17.94 23.30 -9.95
C GLU A 131 16.49 22.84 -9.84
N VAL A 132 15.53 23.76 -9.96
CA VAL A 132 14.09 23.44 -9.93
C VAL A 132 13.72 22.52 -11.08
N ILE A 133 14.21 22.78 -12.29
CA ILE A 133 14.04 21.90 -13.46
C ILE A 133 14.62 20.51 -13.18
N ALA A 134 15.83 20.43 -12.63
CA ALA A 134 16.51 19.16 -12.35
C ALA A 134 15.72 18.31 -11.34
N VAL A 135 15.23 18.93 -10.26
CA VAL A 135 14.41 18.27 -9.23
C VAL A 135 13.11 17.74 -9.84
N ILE A 136 12.42 18.56 -10.63
CA ILE A 136 11.15 18.16 -11.25
C ILE A 136 11.36 17.05 -12.27
N ASN A 137 12.43 17.09 -13.06
CA ASN A 137 12.75 16.05 -14.01
C ASN A 137 13.05 14.71 -13.33
N LYS A 138 13.71 14.72 -12.16
CA LYS A 138 13.96 13.53 -11.34
C LYS A 138 12.68 12.90 -10.80
N ALA A 139 11.64 13.69 -10.51
CA ALA A 139 10.35 13.18 -10.04
C ALA A 139 9.59 12.41 -11.14
N ARG A 140 8.92 11.30 -10.79
CA ARG A 140 8.07 10.59 -11.75
C ARG A 140 6.82 11.41 -12.06
N ALA A 141 6.40 11.50 -13.32
CA ALA A 141 5.22 12.30 -13.71
C ALA A 141 3.90 11.84 -13.04
N LYS A 142 3.84 10.55 -12.65
CA LYS A 142 2.70 9.92 -11.96
C LYS A 142 2.83 9.91 -10.44
N PHE A 143 3.80 10.64 -9.89
CA PHE A 143 3.95 10.73 -8.44
C PHE A 143 2.76 11.48 -7.83
N ALA A 144 2.54 11.28 -6.52
CA ALA A 144 1.48 11.98 -5.81
C ALA A 144 1.67 13.49 -5.96
N PRO A 145 0.59 14.26 -6.20
CA PRO A 145 0.68 15.71 -6.29
C PRO A 145 1.18 16.30 -4.97
N VAL A 146 1.83 17.45 -5.08
CA VAL A 146 2.23 18.30 -3.94
C VAL A 146 0.94 18.76 -3.21
N PRO A 147 0.98 19.23 -1.95
CA PRO A 147 -0.22 19.71 -1.21
C PRO A 147 -1.11 20.71 -1.97
N ASN A 148 -0.59 21.39 -3.00
CA ASN A 148 -1.37 22.24 -3.90
C ASN A 148 -2.27 21.47 -4.90
N GLY A 149 -2.23 20.13 -4.94
CA GLY A 149 -3.00 19.30 -5.85
C GLY A 149 -2.48 19.27 -7.30
N VAL A 150 -1.36 19.94 -7.61
CA VAL A 150 -0.83 20.06 -8.97
C VAL A 150 0.09 18.88 -9.31
N PRO A 151 -0.16 18.12 -10.39
CA PRO A 151 0.68 16.99 -10.76
C PRO A 151 2.03 17.43 -11.37
N TYR A 152 3.09 16.66 -11.11
CA TYR A 152 4.42 16.88 -11.70
C TYR A 152 4.42 16.91 -13.23
N LEU A 153 3.48 16.20 -13.87
CA LEU A 153 3.31 16.22 -15.32
C LEU A 153 3.12 17.64 -15.87
N LEU A 154 2.40 18.49 -15.13
CA LEU A 154 2.09 19.86 -15.56
C LEU A 154 3.36 20.72 -15.55
N TYR A 155 4.17 20.65 -14.50
CA TYR A 155 5.45 21.36 -14.45
C TYR A 155 6.45 20.87 -15.51
N LYS A 156 6.40 19.59 -15.89
CA LYS A 156 7.24 19.03 -16.96
C LYS A 156 6.83 19.47 -18.36
N ARG A 157 5.53 19.63 -18.61
CA ARG A 157 5.02 19.95 -19.95
C ARG A 157 4.78 21.44 -20.17
N CYS A 158 4.57 22.21 -19.11
CA CYS A 158 4.21 23.62 -19.20
C CYS A 158 5.33 24.49 -18.61
N PRO A 159 6.30 24.97 -19.43
CA PRO A 159 7.45 25.74 -18.93
C PRO A 159 7.05 27.07 -18.28
N ASN A 160 5.93 27.67 -18.69
CA ASN A 160 5.46 28.92 -18.09
C ASN A 160 4.94 28.71 -16.65
N VAL A 161 4.32 27.57 -16.37
CA VAL A 161 3.86 27.24 -15.01
C VAL A 161 5.05 26.95 -14.11
N LEU A 162 6.07 26.29 -14.64
CA LEU A 162 7.33 26.07 -13.96
C LEU A 162 8.04 27.38 -13.61
N LYS A 163 8.10 28.34 -14.54
CA LYS A 163 8.63 29.69 -14.29
C LYS A 163 7.85 30.38 -13.18
N LYS A 164 6.51 30.26 -13.19
CA LYS A 164 5.69 30.87 -12.14
C LYS A 164 5.92 30.25 -10.77
N LEU A 165 6.11 28.93 -10.70
CA LEU A 165 6.53 28.23 -9.48
C LEU A 165 7.87 28.78 -8.98
N HIS A 166 8.85 28.95 -9.87
CA HIS A 166 10.16 29.51 -9.52
C HIS A 166 10.06 30.95 -8.99
N GLU A 167 9.22 31.78 -9.59
CA GLU A 167 8.94 33.13 -9.08
C GLU A 167 8.38 33.09 -7.66
N ILE A 168 7.43 32.18 -7.38
CA ILE A 168 6.83 32.00 -6.06
C ILE A 168 7.88 31.57 -5.04
N LEU A 169 8.76 30.62 -5.40
CA LEU A 169 9.84 30.13 -4.52
C LEU A 169 10.91 31.19 -4.22
N ARG A 170 11.01 32.23 -5.05
CA ARG A 170 11.91 33.37 -4.84
C ARG A 170 11.25 34.49 -4.05
N SER A 171 9.92 34.55 -4.03
CA SER A 171 9.15 35.54 -3.27
C SER A 171 8.73 35.09 -1.87
N ALA A 172 8.89 33.79 -1.58
CA ALA A 172 8.64 33.19 -0.26
C ALA A 172 9.90 33.22 0.59
#